data_AF-A0A518FYZ2-F1
#
_entry.id   AF-A0A518FYZ2-F1
#
_cell.length_a   1.000
_cell.length_b   1.000
_cell.length_c   1.000
_cell.angle_alpha   90.00
_cell.angle_beta   90.00
_cell.angle_gamma   90.00
#
_symmetry.space_group_name_H-M   'P 1'
#
loop_
_entity.id
_entity.type
_entity.pdbx_description
1 polymer ?
#
loop_
_entity_poly.entity_id
_entity_poly.type
_entity_poly.pdbx_seq_one_letter_code
_entity_poly.pdbx_strand_id
1 'polypeptide(L)'
;MLKRISPVLALVCGLTGICLDSVAAEVRKQESAPQTLTELKARTQEYEAILYKLGAFPVRRLTKPYKNNGHPGEVYFMGSRIDVHGWLPPLRAIDYLSLAERKANQLPRERLSYERYVALLDVKTYQQTRDPLLFAVLRFTLDEMRRYQLEIKEPEDLLKVYHARIGLEEAVLKVLEGRGLTGPMVADLYRQYGDPVLLRYVTPPAKGQQEYRVFLEQLLTDQRIEAALRFVVYTQLYQAGPQKHLAGYKAFIAEQIEQLPNWHDRKSMNTALSAIGDAESIEIMNRSLLNDPVAEVREWILVVEWLDRKRVHPAVIDTLLLIAEGKGKPCRHVLPTCFKIPEQGTELRPFLYDWLDWARDQPNLAQETRQKIERAVQAL
;
A
#
# COMPACT_ATOMS: atom_id res chain seq x y z
N MET A 1 38.04 -41.30 -20.82
CA MET A 1 39.17 -41.05 -19.90
C MET A 1 38.77 -39.92 -18.96
N LEU A 2 38.13 -40.20 -17.83
CA LEU A 2 38.75 -40.41 -16.52
C LEU A 2 39.74 -39.30 -16.09
N LYS A 3 39.19 -38.37 -15.31
CA LYS A 3 39.70 -37.77 -14.06
C LYS A 3 41.13 -37.23 -14.05
N ARG A 4 41.23 -35.95 -13.66
CA ARG A 4 42.14 -35.48 -12.60
C ARG A 4 41.57 -34.21 -11.98
N ILE A 5 40.72 -34.40 -10.98
CA ILE A 5 40.42 -33.39 -9.95
C ILE A 5 41.61 -33.43 -8.99
N SER A 6 42.20 -32.28 -8.72
CA SER A 6 43.37 -32.11 -7.86
C SER A 6 43.07 -32.53 -6.41
N PRO A 7 43.95 -33.30 -5.74
CA PRO A 7 43.70 -33.86 -4.40
C PRO A 7 43.86 -32.83 -3.25
N VAL A 8 44.10 -31.56 -3.56
CA VAL A 8 44.26 -30.51 -2.53
C VAL A 8 42.92 -29.88 -2.10
N LEU A 9 41.85 -30.06 -2.89
CA LEU A 9 40.52 -29.51 -2.56
C LEU A 9 39.66 -30.44 -1.67
N ALA A 10 40.08 -31.69 -1.47
CA ALA A 10 39.34 -32.66 -0.65
C ALA A 10 39.76 -32.67 0.83
N LEU A 11 40.80 -31.92 1.23
CA LEU A 11 41.31 -31.91 2.60
C LEU A 11 40.89 -30.68 3.42
N VAL A 12 40.22 -29.69 2.81
CA VAL A 12 39.70 -28.49 3.53
C VAL A 12 38.21 -28.62 3.87
N CYS A 13 37.49 -29.60 3.31
CA CYS A 13 36.11 -29.92 3.70
C CYS A 13 36.01 -30.90 4.89
N GLY A 14 37.13 -31.30 5.50
CA GLY A 14 37.18 -32.28 6.60
C GLY A 14 37.34 -31.70 8.00
N LEU A 15 37.46 -30.37 8.17
CA LEU A 15 37.78 -29.74 9.46
C LEU A 15 36.83 -28.61 9.91
N THR A 16 35.71 -28.38 9.21
CA THR A 16 34.63 -27.49 9.68
C THR A 16 33.33 -28.24 9.99
N GLY A 17 33.36 -29.58 9.91
CA GLY A 17 32.22 -30.46 10.18
C GLY A 17 32.03 -30.85 11.66
N ILE A 18 32.80 -30.28 12.58
CA ILE A 18 32.69 -30.56 14.02
C ILE A 18 32.74 -29.23 14.77
N CYS A 19 31.67 -28.43 14.67
CA CYS A 19 31.34 -27.35 15.62
C CYS A 19 29.95 -26.70 15.36
N LEU A 20 29.09 -27.29 14.52
CA LEU A 20 27.73 -26.78 14.28
C LEU A 20 26.64 -27.54 15.07
N ASP A 21 26.96 -28.70 15.65
CA ASP A 21 26.03 -29.44 16.51
C ASP A 21 26.12 -29.05 17.98
N SER A 22 27.18 -28.36 18.42
CA SER A 22 27.29 -27.89 19.81
C SER A 22 26.54 -26.58 20.07
N VAL A 23 26.47 -25.66 19.09
CA VAL A 23 25.68 -24.42 19.25
C VAL A 23 24.18 -24.68 19.09
N ALA A 24 23.79 -25.67 18.30
CA ALA A 24 22.38 -26.10 18.18
C ALA A 24 21.87 -26.84 19.42
N ALA A 25 22.76 -27.44 20.21
CA ALA A 25 22.41 -28.11 21.47
C ALA A 25 22.35 -27.13 22.66
N GLU A 26 23.21 -26.11 22.71
CA GLU A 26 23.19 -25.09 23.77
C GLU A 26 22.01 -24.09 23.65
N VAL A 27 21.49 -23.85 22.44
CA VAL A 27 20.31 -22.98 22.22
C VAL A 27 18.97 -23.71 22.48
N ARG A 28 18.98 -25.04 22.64
CA ARG A 28 17.80 -25.83 23.03
C ARG A 28 17.61 -26.00 24.54
N LYS A 29 18.44 -25.34 25.35
CA LYS A 29 18.35 -25.29 26.82
C LYS A 29 18.33 -23.86 27.36
N GLN A 30 17.56 -22.98 26.73
CA GLN A 30 16.90 -21.92 27.49
C GLN A 30 15.52 -22.45 27.87
N GLU A 31 15.45 -22.97 29.09
CA GLU A 31 14.24 -23.37 29.79
C GLU A 31 13.24 -22.22 29.79
N SER A 32 12.31 -22.21 28.83
CA SER A 32 10.97 -21.73 29.13
C SER A 32 10.41 -22.70 30.18
N ALA A 33 10.34 -22.25 31.43
CA ALA A 33 9.73 -23.00 32.51
C ALA A 33 8.39 -23.63 32.03
N PRO A 34 8.08 -24.88 32.42
CA PRO A 34 6.80 -25.48 32.05
C PRO A 34 5.68 -24.63 32.61
N GLN A 35 5.06 -23.80 31.76
CA GLN A 35 3.89 -23.02 32.13
C GLN A 35 2.82 -24.01 32.57
N THR A 36 2.33 -23.86 33.80
CA THR A 36 1.29 -24.74 34.29
C THR A 36 0.05 -24.58 33.40
N LEU A 37 -0.71 -25.66 33.18
CA LEU A 37 -1.95 -25.61 32.38
C LEU A 37 -2.92 -24.52 32.89
N THR A 38 -2.84 -24.23 34.20
CA THR A 38 -3.58 -23.16 34.87
C THR A 38 -3.13 -21.76 34.43
N GLU A 39 -1.83 -21.50 34.35
CA GLU A 39 -1.28 -20.22 33.87
C GLU A 39 -1.63 -19.96 32.40
N LEU A 40 -1.56 -20.99 31.55
CA LEU A 40 -1.92 -20.88 30.13
C LEU A 40 -3.41 -20.54 29.95
N LYS A 41 -4.28 -21.20 30.73
CA LYS A 41 -5.73 -20.91 30.74
C LYS A 41 -6.03 -19.49 31.22
N ALA A 42 -5.35 -19.04 32.27
CA ALA A 42 -5.52 -17.67 32.79
C ALA A 42 -5.12 -16.61 31.75
N ARG A 43 -3.98 -16.77 31.07
CA ARG A 43 -3.55 -15.85 30.01
C ARG A 43 -4.48 -15.85 28.81
N THR A 44 -4.95 -17.03 28.40
CA THR A 44 -5.94 -17.15 27.33
C THR A 44 -7.20 -16.34 27.67
N GLN A 45 -7.75 -16.51 28.87
CA GLN A 45 -8.93 -15.75 29.32
C GLN A 45 -8.68 -14.24 29.39
N GLU A 46 -7.48 -13.84 29.82
CA GLU A 46 -7.07 -12.43 29.85
C GLU A 46 -7.05 -11.82 28.44
N TYR A 47 -6.40 -12.47 27.47
CA TYR A 47 -6.34 -11.97 26.10
C TYR A 47 -7.72 -11.97 25.43
N GLU A 48 -8.55 -13.00 25.65
CA GLU A 48 -9.94 -12.99 25.17
C GLU A 48 -10.73 -11.80 25.76
N ALA A 49 -10.55 -11.50 27.05
CA ALA A 49 -11.20 -10.36 27.69
C ALA A 49 -10.72 -9.02 27.10
N ILE A 50 -9.43 -8.88 26.79
CA ILE A 50 -8.89 -7.71 26.10
C ILE A 50 -9.49 -7.58 24.70
N LEU A 51 -9.55 -8.67 23.94
CA LEU A 51 -10.16 -8.68 22.60
C LEU A 51 -11.63 -8.23 22.65
N TYR A 52 -12.40 -8.69 23.63
CA TYR A 52 -13.76 -8.22 23.85
C TYR A 52 -13.85 -6.73 24.22
N LYS A 53 -12.91 -6.21 25.01
CA LYS A 53 -12.82 -4.77 25.35
C LYS A 53 -12.50 -3.92 24.13
N LEU A 54 -11.67 -4.42 23.21
CA LEU A 54 -11.42 -3.80 21.92
C LEU A 54 -12.64 -3.86 20.99
N GLY A 55 -13.66 -4.67 21.32
CA GLY A 55 -14.83 -4.88 20.49
C GLY A 55 -14.65 -5.96 19.41
N ALA A 56 -13.53 -6.70 19.46
CA ALA A 56 -13.31 -7.87 18.63
C ALA A 56 -14.25 -9.00 19.06
N PHE A 57 -14.49 -9.95 18.15
CA PHE A 57 -15.44 -11.02 18.40
C PHE A 57 -14.96 -12.36 17.83
N PRO A 58 -15.09 -13.49 18.55
CA PRO A 58 -14.57 -14.75 18.09
C PRO A 58 -15.47 -15.36 17.01
N VAL A 59 -14.85 -15.88 15.95
CA VAL A 59 -15.55 -16.46 14.78
C VAL A 59 -16.48 -17.61 15.20
N ARG A 60 -16.06 -18.43 16.17
CA ARG A 60 -16.86 -19.55 16.71
C ARG A 60 -18.18 -19.13 17.37
N ARG A 61 -18.37 -17.84 17.69
CA ARG A 61 -19.61 -17.31 18.28
C ARG A 61 -20.46 -16.50 17.30
N LEU A 62 -20.06 -16.44 16.02
CA LEU A 62 -20.87 -15.77 15.01
C LEU A 62 -22.14 -16.56 14.75
N THR A 63 -23.26 -15.86 14.67
CA THR A 63 -24.59 -16.44 14.44
C THR A 63 -25.09 -16.22 13.03
N LYS A 64 -24.54 -15.22 12.31
CA LYS A 64 -24.80 -15.06 10.89
C LYS A 64 -23.88 -15.95 10.05
N PRO A 65 -24.38 -16.50 8.93
CA PRO A 65 -23.53 -17.16 7.95
C PRO A 65 -22.43 -16.23 7.43
N TYR A 66 -21.25 -16.79 7.17
CA TYR A 66 -20.10 -16.07 6.66
C TYR A 66 -19.38 -16.87 5.58
N LYS A 67 -18.66 -16.17 4.70
CA LYS A 67 -17.80 -16.81 3.70
C LYS A 67 -16.58 -17.37 4.41
N ASN A 68 -16.38 -18.67 4.29
CA ASN A 68 -15.27 -19.39 4.92
C ASN A 68 -14.32 -20.05 3.89
N ASN A 69 -14.63 -19.95 2.59
CA ASN A 69 -13.88 -20.56 1.49
C ASN A 69 -13.51 -22.05 1.73
N GLY A 70 -14.37 -22.81 2.41
CA GLY A 70 -14.11 -24.21 2.71
C GLY A 70 -13.30 -24.46 4.00
N HIS A 71 -13.03 -23.42 4.79
CA HIS A 71 -12.29 -23.50 6.06
C HIS A 71 -13.17 -23.06 7.25
N PRO A 72 -13.95 -23.98 7.87
CA PRO A 72 -14.78 -23.65 9.03
C PRO A 72 -13.99 -22.98 10.15
N GLY A 73 -14.55 -21.91 10.73
CA GLY A 73 -13.87 -21.12 11.77
C GLY A 73 -12.98 -19.99 11.24
N GLU A 74 -12.86 -19.84 9.93
CA GLU A 74 -12.16 -18.74 9.26
C GLU A 74 -13.13 -17.88 8.45
N VAL A 75 -12.87 -16.58 8.39
CA VAL A 75 -13.73 -15.62 7.69
C VAL A 75 -12.95 -14.99 6.55
N TYR A 76 -13.54 -14.99 5.36
CA TYR A 76 -12.96 -14.41 4.14
C TYR A 76 -13.81 -13.26 3.63
N PHE A 77 -13.15 -12.21 3.15
CA PHE A 77 -13.76 -11.09 2.43
C PHE A 77 -12.99 -10.85 1.14
N MET A 78 -13.70 -10.85 0.00
CA MET A 78 -13.11 -10.65 -1.32
C MET A 78 -11.89 -11.57 -1.59
N GLY A 79 -12.00 -12.84 -1.20
CA GLY A 79 -10.94 -13.84 -1.40
C GLY A 79 -9.81 -13.82 -0.36
N SER A 80 -9.75 -12.82 0.53
CA SER A 80 -8.72 -12.72 1.57
C SER A 80 -9.27 -13.07 2.95
N ARG A 81 -8.50 -13.81 3.73
CA ARG A 81 -8.84 -14.10 5.14
C ARG A 81 -8.78 -12.80 5.96
N ILE A 82 -9.81 -12.54 6.75
CA ILE A 82 -9.95 -11.32 7.57
C ILE A 82 -9.93 -11.57 9.08
N ASP A 83 -10.16 -12.80 9.54
CA ASP A 83 -9.95 -13.13 10.94
C ASP A 83 -8.46 -13.28 11.26
N VAL A 84 -8.11 -13.00 12.51
CA VAL A 84 -6.77 -13.16 13.05
C VAL A 84 -6.87 -14.16 14.18
N HIS A 85 -6.34 -15.36 13.95
CA HIS A 85 -6.39 -16.48 14.90
C HIS A 85 -7.80 -16.78 15.41
N GLY A 86 -8.81 -16.77 14.52
CA GLY A 86 -10.20 -17.07 14.88
C GLY A 86 -10.95 -15.92 15.54
N TRP A 87 -10.41 -14.70 15.49
CA TRP A 87 -11.07 -13.47 15.96
C TRP A 87 -11.27 -12.47 14.83
N LEU A 88 -12.45 -11.85 14.78
CA LEU A 88 -12.72 -10.75 13.87
C LEU A 88 -12.36 -9.40 14.50
N PRO A 89 -11.75 -8.48 13.73
CA PRO A 89 -11.50 -7.14 14.19
C PRO A 89 -12.82 -6.39 14.46
N PRO A 90 -12.81 -5.36 15.33
CA PRO A 90 -14.03 -4.77 15.88
C PRO A 90 -15.06 -4.28 14.85
N LEU A 91 -14.60 -3.62 13.78
CA LEU A 91 -15.49 -3.16 12.71
C LEU A 91 -16.14 -4.33 11.96
N ARG A 92 -15.37 -5.38 11.65
CA ARG A 92 -15.85 -6.53 10.86
C ARG A 92 -16.79 -7.40 11.67
N ALA A 93 -16.56 -7.53 12.97
CA ALA A 93 -17.42 -8.30 13.85
C ALA A 93 -18.89 -7.85 13.78
N ILE A 94 -19.14 -6.55 13.66
CA ILE A 94 -20.48 -5.96 13.61
C ILE A 94 -21.28 -6.57 12.45
N ASP A 95 -20.69 -6.74 11.27
CA ASP A 95 -21.36 -7.24 10.07
C ASP A 95 -21.98 -8.63 10.27
N TYR A 96 -21.36 -9.45 11.13
CA TYR A 96 -21.70 -10.85 11.39
C TYR A 96 -22.57 -11.08 12.64
N LEU A 97 -23.02 -10.01 13.28
CA LEU A 97 -23.91 -10.07 14.46
C LEU A 97 -25.26 -9.43 14.15
N SER A 98 -26.34 -9.98 14.72
CA SER A 98 -27.67 -9.37 14.74
C SER A 98 -27.68 -8.09 15.60
N LEU A 99 -28.71 -7.26 15.43
CA LEU A 99 -28.86 -6.05 16.23
C LEU A 99 -28.96 -6.35 17.75
N ALA A 100 -29.67 -7.43 18.12
CA ALA A 100 -29.81 -7.82 19.51
C ALA A 100 -28.46 -8.23 20.13
N GLU A 101 -27.64 -8.98 19.39
CA GLU A 101 -26.32 -9.39 19.85
C GLU A 101 -25.34 -8.21 19.95
N ARG A 102 -25.39 -7.28 19.00
CA ARG A 102 -24.58 -6.06 19.07
C ARG A 102 -24.91 -5.27 20.33
N LYS A 103 -26.21 -5.12 20.66
CA LYS A 103 -26.66 -4.45 21.89
C LYS A 103 -26.21 -5.21 23.15
N ALA A 104 -26.42 -6.53 23.19
CA ALA A 104 -26.03 -7.36 24.33
C ALA A 104 -24.51 -7.32 24.60
N ASN A 105 -23.70 -7.24 23.55
CA ASN A 105 -22.23 -7.19 23.64
C ASN A 105 -21.67 -5.76 23.66
N GLN A 106 -22.52 -4.72 23.63
CA GLN A 106 -22.14 -3.30 23.60
C GLN A 106 -21.16 -2.98 22.43
N LEU A 107 -21.54 -3.37 21.22
CA LEU A 107 -20.76 -3.12 20.00
C LEU A 107 -21.39 -1.99 19.16
N PRO A 108 -20.59 -1.04 18.63
CA PRO A 108 -19.14 -0.90 18.84
C PRO A 108 -18.82 -0.49 20.29
N ARG A 109 -17.63 -0.89 20.76
CA ARG A 109 -17.11 -0.48 22.07
C ARG A 109 -16.70 1.00 22.04
N GLU A 110 -16.67 1.62 23.22
CA GLU A 110 -16.05 2.93 23.40
C GLU A 110 -14.54 2.84 23.17
N ARG A 111 -13.98 3.89 22.57
CA ARG A 111 -12.54 3.98 22.32
C ARG A 111 -11.77 4.05 23.65
N LEU A 112 -10.62 3.38 23.72
CA LEU A 112 -9.69 3.53 24.85
C LEU A 112 -8.84 4.81 24.72
N SER A 113 -8.18 5.21 25.82
CA SER A 113 -7.17 6.29 25.77
C SER A 113 -5.90 5.81 25.07
N TYR A 114 -5.06 6.75 24.63
CA TYR A 114 -3.75 6.45 24.03
C TYR A 114 -2.90 5.56 24.95
N GLU A 115 -2.78 5.91 26.23
CA GLU A 115 -1.97 5.16 27.22
C GLU A 115 -2.49 3.74 27.40
N ARG A 116 -3.82 3.57 27.34
CA ARG A 116 -4.44 2.25 27.45
C ARG A 116 -4.13 1.40 26.22
N TYR A 117 -4.16 1.96 25.01
CA TYR A 117 -3.74 1.23 23.81
C TYR A 117 -2.25 0.90 23.82
N VAL A 118 -1.38 1.83 24.19
CA VAL A 118 0.08 1.59 24.29
C VAL A 118 0.40 0.48 25.30
N ALA A 119 -0.33 0.41 26.41
CA ALA A 119 -0.18 -0.66 27.40
C ALA A 119 -0.57 -2.05 26.86
N LEU A 120 -1.40 -2.14 25.82
CA LEU A 120 -1.74 -3.40 25.15
C LEU A 120 -0.66 -3.85 24.16
N LEU A 121 0.29 -2.98 23.78
CA LEU A 121 1.39 -3.30 22.88
C LEU A 121 2.52 -4.07 23.59
N ASP A 122 2.18 -5.20 24.21
CA ASP A 122 3.13 -6.09 24.92
C ASP A 122 3.90 -7.01 23.97
N VAL A 123 4.79 -6.38 23.22
CA VAL A 123 5.69 -7.02 22.26
C VAL A 123 6.65 -8.01 22.92
N LYS A 124 7.16 -7.66 24.11
CA LYS A 124 8.17 -8.47 24.81
C LYS A 124 7.59 -9.82 25.19
N THR A 125 6.38 -9.84 25.76
CA THR A 125 5.69 -11.09 26.07
C THR A 125 5.41 -11.86 24.79
N TYR A 126 4.95 -11.22 23.71
CA TYR A 126 4.71 -11.94 22.46
C TYR A 126 5.97 -12.59 21.87
N GLN A 127 7.11 -11.91 21.89
CA GLN A 127 8.36 -12.49 21.39
C GLN A 127 8.77 -13.75 22.17
N GLN A 128 8.46 -13.80 23.46
CA GLN A 128 8.74 -14.95 24.34
C GLN A 128 7.71 -16.08 24.20
N THR A 129 6.43 -15.76 24.10
CA THR A 129 5.35 -16.76 24.15
C THR A 129 4.86 -17.19 22.78
N ARG A 130 4.98 -16.32 21.77
CA ARG A 130 4.35 -16.44 20.44
C ARG A 130 2.85 -16.72 20.51
N ASP A 131 2.19 -16.21 21.54
CA ASP A 131 0.77 -16.45 21.78
C ASP A 131 -0.09 -15.83 20.66
N PRO A 132 -0.95 -16.62 19.98
CA PRO A 132 -1.76 -16.15 18.87
C PRO A 132 -2.84 -15.13 19.28
N LEU A 133 -3.39 -15.23 20.50
CA LEU A 133 -4.36 -14.27 21.00
C LEU A 133 -3.68 -12.94 21.34
N LEU A 134 -2.48 -12.98 21.89
CA LEU A 134 -1.69 -11.76 22.09
C LEU A 134 -1.36 -11.09 20.74
N PHE A 135 -1.00 -11.86 19.71
CA PHE A 135 -0.83 -11.30 18.36
C PHE A 135 -2.09 -10.58 17.86
N ALA A 136 -3.27 -11.19 18.06
CA ALA A 136 -4.55 -10.56 17.72
C ALA A 136 -4.79 -9.26 18.51
N VAL A 137 -4.46 -9.24 19.81
CA VAL A 137 -4.54 -8.03 20.65
C VAL A 137 -3.65 -6.92 20.09
N LEU A 138 -2.39 -7.21 19.78
CA LEU A 138 -1.43 -6.25 19.21
C LEU A 138 -1.95 -5.68 17.89
N ARG A 139 -2.38 -6.55 16.97
CA ARG A 139 -2.90 -6.14 15.66
C ARG A 139 -4.16 -5.29 15.78
N PHE A 140 -5.16 -5.72 16.54
CA PHE A 140 -6.42 -4.99 16.67
C PHE A 140 -6.26 -3.67 17.42
N THR A 141 -5.29 -3.59 18.33
CA THR A 141 -4.90 -2.35 18.98
C THR A 141 -4.39 -1.34 17.94
N LEU A 142 -3.45 -1.73 17.07
CA LEU A 142 -2.97 -0.86 15.98
C LEU A 142 -4.09 -0.46 15.01
N ASP A 143 -4.95 -1.42 14.64
CA ASP A 143 -6.10 -1.15 13.75
C ASP A 143 -7.06 -0.12 14.35
N GLU A 144 -7.40 -0.23 15.65
CA GLU A 144 -8.29 0.72 16.32
C GLU A 144 -7.62 2.08 16.54
N MET A 145 -6.33 2.14 16.88
CA MET A 145 -5.57 3.40 16.95
C MET A 145 -5.56 4.13 15.60
N ARG A 146 -5.44 3.39 14.49
CA ARG A 146 -5.55 3.94 13.14
C ARG A 146 -6.97 4.42 12.85
N ARG A 147 -7.96 3.58 13.10
CA ARG A 147 -9.37 3.86 12.81
C ARG A 147 -9.87 5.11 13.52
N TYR A 148 -9.59 5.23 14.81
CA TYR A 148 -10.03 6.38 15.61
C TYR A 148 -9.14 7.61 15.42
N GLN A 149 -8.12 7.54 14.55
CA GLN A 149 -7.17 8.61 14.29
C GLN A 149 -6.62 9.21 15.58
N LEU A 150 -6.24 8.36 16.54
CA LEU A 150 -5.75 8.84 17.82
C LEU A 150 -4.50 9.71 17.62
N GLU A 151 -4.43 10.78 18.40
CA GLU A 151 -3.23 11.59 18.54
C GLU A 151 -2.11 10.73 19.14
N ILE A 152 -0.97 10.70 18.45
CA ILE A 152 0.21 9.97 18.89
C ILE A 152 1.07 10.92 19.70
N LYS A 153 1.25 10.60 20.98
CA LYS A 153 2.06 11.41 21.91
C LYS A 153 3.56 11.15 21.74
N GLU A 154 3.92 9.87 21.60
CA GLU A 154 5.30 9.40 21.47
C GLU A 154 5.36 8.34 20.35
N PRO A 155 5.99 8.62 19.20
CA PRO A 155 6.11 7.62 18.13
C PRO A 155 6.86 6.34 18.54
N GLU A 156 7.82 6.45 19.45
CA GLU A 156 8.63 5.32 19.96
C GLU A 156 7.78 4.25 20.65
N ASP A 157 6.65 4.64 21.26
CA ASP A 157 5.70 3.70 21.86
C ASP A 157 5.15 2.69 20.85
N LEU A 158 5.11 3.05 19.56
CA LEU A 158 4.68 2.19 18.47
C LEU A 158 5.87 1.61 17.71
N LEU A 159 6.97 2.34 17.56
CA LEU A 159 8.16 1.85 16.88
C LEU A 159 8.79 0.64 17.58
N LYS A 160 8.61 0.49 18.90
CA LYS A 160 8.98 -0.76 19.60
C LYS A 160 8.36 -2.01 18.95
N VAL A 161 7.16 -1.92 18.38
CA VAL A 161 6.49 -3.01 17.66
C VAL A 161 7.15 -3.23 16.29
N TYR A 162 7.54 -2.17 15.61
CA TYR A 162 8.27 -2.24 14.33
C TYR A 162 9.64 -2.92 14.53
N HIS A 163 10.41 -2.48 15.52
CA HIS A 163 11.72 -3.02 15.88
C HIS A 163 11.66 -4.50 16.26
N ALA A 164 10.53 -4.96 16.78
CA ALA A 164 10.35 -6.35 17.19
C ALA A 164 10.33 -7.36 16.04
N ARG A 165 10.07 -6.88 14.82
CA ARG A 165 9.97 -7.66 13.59
C ARG A 165 9.01 -8.85 13.71
N ILE A 166 7.81 -8.59 14.25
CA ILE A 166 6.79 -9.61 14.54
C ILE A 166 5.72 -9.77 13.45
N GLY A 167 5.85 -9.10 12.30
CA GLY A 167 4.87 -9.14 11.21
C GLY A 167 3.76 -8.09 11.33
N LEU A 168 4.00 -7.01 12.09
CA LEU A 168 3.09 -5.87 12.26
C LEU A 168 3.73 -4.54 11.82
N GLU A 169 4.84 -4.58 11.09
CA GLU A 169 5.65 -3.43 10.70
C GLU A 169 4.83 -2.43 9.87
N GLU A 170 4.14 -2.90 8.83
CA GLU A 170 3.29 -2.05 7.99
C GLU A 170 2.10 -1.47 8.77
N ALA A 171 1.55 -2.21 9.74
CA ALA A 171 0.47 -1.71 10.59
C ALA A 171 0.95 -0.54 11.45
N VAL A 172 2.15 -0.62 12.03
CA VAL A 172 2.79 0.48 12.77
C VAL A 172 3.00 1.69 11.87
N LEU A 173 3.60 1.51 10.69
CA LEU A 173 3.86 2.61 9.77
C LEU A 173 2.57 3.32 9.34
N LYS A 174 1.49 2.57 9.05
CA LYS A 174 0.16 3.14 8.76
C LYS A 174 -0.48 3.85 9.95
N VAL A 175 -0.13 3.48 11.18
CA VAL A 175 -0.58 4.23 12.36
C VAL A 175 0.19 5.55 12.46
N LEU A 176 1.51 5.54 12.27
CA LEU A 176 2.33 6.74 12.44
C LEU A 176 2.32 7.69 11.24
N GLU A 177 1.88 7.22 10.06
CA GLU A 177 1.76 8.01 8.83
C GLU A 177 0.95 9.29 9.07
N GLY A 178 1.57 10.45 8.82
CA GLY A 178 0.97 11.77 9.06
C GLY A 178 0.71 12.12 10.53
N ARG A 179 1.13 11.27 11.48
CA ARG A 179 0.84 11.38 12.92
C ARG A 179 2.07 11.16 13.80
N GLY A 180 3.24 11.61 13.34
CA GLY A 180 4.48 11.56 14.12
C GLY A 180 5.63 10.77 13.49
N LEU A 181 5.39 10.02 12.41
CA LEU A 181 6.48 9.46 11.60
C LEU A 181 7.17 10.57 10.80
N THR A 182 8.42 10.88 11.15
CA THR A 182 9.21 11.89 10.43
C THR A 182 10.12 11.26 9.36
N GLY A 183 10.44 12.03 8.32
CA GLY A 183 11.41 11.63 7.30
C GLY A 183 12.76 11.13 7.86
N PRO A 184 13.41 11.86 8.80
CA PRO A 184 14.62 11.37 9.46
C PRO A 184 14.44 10.02 10.16
N MET A 185 13.34 9.80 10.88
CA MET A 185 13.07 8.50 11.51
C MET A 185 12.94 7.38 10.47
N VAL A 186 12.26 7.64 9.35
CA VAL A 186 12.16 6.68 8.24
C VAL A 186 13.55 6.38 7.66
N ALA A 187 14.41 7.39 7.50
CA ALA A 187 15.77 7.21 7.02
C ALA A 187 16.62 6.36 7.98
N ASP A 188 16.50 6.58 9.28
CA ASP A 188 17.23 5.81 10.29
C ASP A 188 16.76 4.36 10.36
N LEU A 189 15.44 4.13 10.32
CA LEU A 189 14.87 2.79 10.19
C LEU A 189 15.35 2.10 8.90
N TYR A 190 15.41 2.82 7.78
CA TYR A 190 15.85 2.25 6.52
C TYR A 190 17.33 1.87 6.54
N ARG A 191 18.19 2.72 7.11
CA ARG A 191 19.61 2.40 7.30
C ARG A 191 19.82 1.21 8.22
N GLN A 192 19.00 1.09 9.27
CA GLN A 192 19.11 0.01 10.25
C GLN A 192 18.63 -1.33 9.71
N TYR A 193 17.49 -1.37 9.01
CA TYR A 193 16.82 -2.61 8.62
C TYR A 193 16.89 -2.93 7.13
N GLY A 194 17.22 -1.95 6.28
CA GLY A 194 17.24 -2.11 4.82
C GLY A 194 15.88 -2.41 4.20
N ASP A 195 14.78 -2.09 4.89
CA ASP A 195 13.42 -2.45 4.48
C ASP A 195 12.85 -1.47 3.43
N PRO A 196 12.66 -1.88 2.16
CA PRO A 196 12.18 -0.96 1.12
C PRO A 196 10.78 -0.41 1.37
N VAL A 197 9.94 -1.07 2.19
CA VAL A 197 8.58 -0.59 2.46
C VAL A 197 8.59 0.77 3.15
N LEU A 198 9.64 1.07 3.92
CA LEU A 198 9.82 2.36 4.60
C LEU A 198 9.87 3.53 3.62
N LEU A 199 10.36 3.31 2.40
CA LEU A 199 10.47 4.37 1.40
C LEU A 199 9.11 4.89 0.93
N ARG A 200 8.01 4.17 1.21
CA ARG A 200 6.63 4.66 0.99
C ARG A 200 6.21 5.75 1.98
N TYR A 201 6.94 5.89 3.08
CA TYR A 201 6.61 6.78 4.20
C TYR A 201 7.58 7.97 4.35
N VAL A 202 8.51 8.14 3.42
CA VAL A 202 9.38 9.32 3.39
C VAL A 202 8.57 10.60 3.20
N THR A 203 8.96 11.66 3.90
CA THR A 203 8.30 12.98 3.86
C THR A 203 9.20 14.02 3.18
N PRO A 204 8.68 15.19 2.77
CA PRO A 204 9.52 16.27 2.24
C PRO A 204 10.55 16.72 3.28
N PRO A 205 11.82 16.95 2.92
CA PRO A 205 12.82 17.47 3.85
C PRO A 205 12.50 18.91 4.26
N ALA A 206 12.38 19.15 5.57
CA ALA A 206 12.20 20.49 6.13
C ALA A 206 13.49 21.32 6.08
N LYS A 207 13.38 22.64 6.30
CA LYS A 207 14.54 23.54 6.38
C LYS A 207 15.48 23.08 7.51
N GLY A 208 16.78 22.96 7.20
CA GLY A 208 17.81 22.50 8.15
C GLY A 208 18.05 20.99 8.15
N GLN A 209 17.22 20.17 7.50
CA GLN A 209 17.40 18.71 7.41
C GLN A 209 18.33 18.30 6.26
N GLN A 210 19.58 18.81 6.26
CA GLN A 210 20.50 18.59 5.15
C GLN A 210 20.91 17.12 4.99
N GLU A 211 21.15 16.39 6.07
CA GLU A 211 21.51 14.97 6.03
C GLU A 211 20.39 14.10 5.46
N TYR A 212 19.14 14.37 5.85
CA TYR A 212 17.97 13.68 5.32
C TYR A 212 17.77 13.98 3.84
N ARG A 213 18.00 15.22 3.40
CA ARG A 213 17.98 15.57 1.97
C ARG A 213 19.04 14.80 1.19
N VAL A 214 20.28 14.74 1.67
CA VAL A 214 21.36 13.98 1.04
C VAL A 214 20.99 12.49 0.95
N PHE A 215 20.39 11.93 2.00
CA PHE A 215 19.87 10.57 1.97
C PHE A 215 18.85 10.37 0.84
N LEU A 216 17.84 11.24 0.71
CA LEU A 216 16.86 11.14 -0.37
C LEU A 216 17.52 11.28 -1.76
N GLU A 217 18.47 12.21 -1.93
CA GLU A 217 19.20 12.40 -3.18
C GLU A 217 20.03 11.16 -3.57
N GLN A 218 20.60 10.44 -2.59
CA GLN A 218 21.30 9.16 -2.82
C GLN A 218 20.36 8.04 -3.28
N LEU A 219 19.14 7.97 -2.74
CA LEU A 219 18.17 6.95 -3.14
C LEU A 219 17.71 7.10 -4.60
N LEU A 220 17.75 8.31 -5.18
CA LEU A 220 17.35 8.53 -6.58
C LEU A 220 18.24 7.77 -7.58
N THR A 221 19.54 7.63 -7.27
CA THR A 221 20.53 7.01 -8.14
C THR A 221 20.79 5.55 -7.79
N ASP A 222 20.24 5.04 -6.69
CA ASP A 222 20.38 3.65 -6.28
C ASP A 222 19.49 2.73 -7.14
N GLN A 223 20.10 2.05 -8.12
CA GLN A 223 19.41 1.15 -9.04
C GLN A 223 18.84 -0.11 -8.36
N ARG A 224 19.21 -0.40 -7.11
CA ARG A 224 18.62 -1.50 -6.33
C ARG A 224 17.20 -1.17 -5.87
N ILE A 225 16.83 0.10 -5.86
CA ILE A 225 15.52 0.57 -5.45
C ILE A 225 14.59 0.60 -6.67
N GLU A 226 13.44 -0.05 -6.51
CA GLU A 226 12.38 -0.07 -7.52
C GLU A 226 12.00 1.35 -7.97
N ALA A 227 11.76 1.52 -9.27
CA ALA A 227 11.43 2.82 -9.84
C ALA A 227 10.18 3.46 -9.20
N ALA A 228 9.20 2.66 -8.76
CA ALA A 228 8.03 3.14 -8.04
C ALA A 228 8.40 3.77 -6.67
N LEU A 229 9.35 3.19 -5.93
CA LEU A 229 9.82 3.77 -4.66
C LEU A 229 10.70 4.99 -4.90
N ARG A 230 11.55 4.97 -5.95
CA ARG A 230 12.32 6.15 -6.36
C ARG A 230 11.42 7.30 -6.79
N PHE A 231 10.29 7.02 -7.44
CA PHE A 231 9.26 8.03 -7.74
C PHE A 231 8.72 8.70 -6.48
N VAL A 232 8.40 7.93 -5.44
CA VAL A 232 7.96 8.47 -4.14
C VAL A 232 9.03 9.40 -3.56
N VAL A 233 10.29 8.96 -3.52
CA VAL A 233 11.41 9.78 -3.04
C VAL A 233 11.55 11.07 -3.85
N TYR A 234 11.50 10.98 -5.18
CA TYR A 234 11.63 12.14 -6.05
C TYR A 234 10.48 13.13 -5.84
N THR A 235 9.26 12.62 -5.61
CA THR A 235 8.09 13.43 -5.28
C THR A 235 8.34 14.27 -4.01
N GLN A 236 8.93 13.68 -2.97
CA GLN A 236 9.24 14.40 -1.72
C GLN A 236 10.30 15.50 -1.92
N LEU A 237 11.34 15.22 -2.70
CA LEU A 237 12.35 16.22 -3.06
C LEU A 237 11.77 17.35 -3.91
N TYR A 238 10.92 17.02 -4.88
CA TYR A 238 10.20 18.00 -5.68
C TYR A 238 9.32 18.91 -4.83
N GLN A 239 8.53 18.35 -3.90
CA GLN A 239 7.70 19.13 -2.99
C GLN A 239 8.52 20.09 -2.11
N ALA A 240 9.71 19.67 -1.66
CA ALA A 240 10.59 20.52 -0.84
C ALA A 240 11.34 21.60 -1.64
N GLY A 241 11.44 21.47 -2.97
CA GLY A 241 12.14 22.44 -3.82
C GLY A 241 11.75 22.34 -5.30
N PRO A 242 10.53 22.76 -5.69
CA PRO A 242 10.02 22.52 -7.04
C PRO A 242 10.94 23.04 -8.14
N GLN A 243 11.41 24.28 -8.01
CA GLN A 243 12.28 24.92 -9.01
C GLN A 243 13.60 24.16 -9.24
N LYS A 244 14.19 23.58 -8.18
CA LYS A 244 15.45 22.83 -8.27
C LYS A 244 15.26 21.47 -8.94
N HIS A 245 14.12 20.83 -8.70
CA HIS A 245 13.91 19.42 -9.03
C HIS A 245 12.98 19.17 -10.24
N LEU A 246 12.26 20.19 -10.72
CA LEU A 246 11.25 20.05 -11.77
C LEU A 246 11.74 19.32 -13.02
N ALA A 247 12.88 19.73 -13.59
CA ALA A 247 13.38 19.15 -14.83
C ALA A 247 13.69 17.66 -14.70
N GLY A 248 14.44 17.27 -13.67
CA GLY A 248 14.77 15.87 -13.44
C GLY A 248 13.57 15.03 -12.99
N TYR A 249 12.64 15.61 -12.24
CA TYR A 249 11.40 14.95 -11.82
C TYR A 249 10.52 14.61 -13.04
N LYS A 250 10.34 15.55 -13.97
CA LYS A 250 9.64 15.30 -15.23
C LYS A 250 10.35 14.25 -16.09
N ALA A 251 11.66 14.38 -16.27
CA ALA A 251 12.45 13.43 -17.06
C ALA A 251 12.35 12.00 -16.52
N PHE A 252 12.42 11.84 -15.19
CA PHE A 252 12.22 10.56 -14.53
C PHE A 252 10.83 9.98 -14.79
N ILE A 253 9.78 10.79 -14.66
CA ILE A 253 8.42 10.32 -14.96
C ILE A 253 8.32 9.90 -16.44
N ALA A 254 8.81 10.73 -17.36
CA ALA A 254 8.73 10.47 -18.80
C ALA A 254 9.39 9.15 -19.22
N GLU A 255 10.50 8.79 -18.56
CA GLU A 255 11.24 7.54 -18.75
C GLU A 255 10.52 6.33 -18.15
N GLN A 256 10.00 6.47 -16.92
CA GLN A 256 9.53 5.33 -16.13
C GLN A 256 8.04 5.01 -16.32
N ILE A 257 7.21 5.98 -16.70
CA ILE A 257 5.75 5.85 -16.65
C ILE A 257 5.20 4.67 -17.46
N GLU A 258 5.84 4.28 -18.57
CA GLU A 258 5.39 3.14 -19.39
C GLU A 258 6.01 1.80 -18.97
N GLN A 259 7.07 1.84 -18.15
CA GLN A 259 7.84 0.67 -17.74
C GLN A 259 7.31 0.02 -16.45
N LEU A 260 6.57 0.78 -15.64
CA LEU A 260 6.07 0.29 -14.35
C LEU A 260 4.94 -0.74 -14.53
N PRO A 261 5.02 -1.93 -13.89
CA PRO A 261 3.98 -2.95 -14.04
C PRO A 261 2.68 -2.57 -13.32
N ASN A 262 2.78 -1.90 -12.18
CA ASN A 262 1.65 -1.52 -11.36
C ASN A 262 0.97 -0.25 -11.91
N TRP A 263 -0.31 -0.39 -12.26
CA TRP A 263 -1.10 0.69 -12.82
C TRP A 263 -1.35 1.85 -11.84
N HIS A 264 -1.37 1.59 -10.54
CA HIS A 264 -1.51 2.65 -9.53
C HIS A 264 -0.31 3.62 -9.54
N ASP A 265 0.89 3.10 -9.80
CA ASP A 265 2.10 3.92 -9.86
C ASP A 265 2.09 4.78 -11.13
N ARG A 266 1.71 4.20 -12.28
CA ARG A 266 1.52 4.94 -13.55
C ARG A 266 0.44 6.02 -13.45
N LYS A 267 -0.67 5.71 -12.78
CA LYS A 267 -1.71 6.70 -12.44
C LYS A 267 -1.14 7.85 -11.60
N SER A 268 -0.39 7.54 -10.55
CA SER A 268 0.20 8.56 -9.66
C SER A 268 1.22 9.46 -10.39
N MET A 269 1.99 8.88 -11.32
CA MET A 269 2.87 9.65 -12.21
C MET A 269 2.11 10.59 -13.14
N ASN A 270 0.98 10.15 -13.72
CA ASN A 270 0.11 11.03 -14.50
C ASN A 270 -0.52 12.14 -13.64
N THR A 271 -0.83 11.86 -12.37
CA THR A 271 -1.25 12.89 -11.39
C THR A 271 -0.17 13.96 -11.18
N ALA A 272 1.08 13.56 -11.07
CA ALA A 272 2.19 14.49 -10.95
C ALA A 272 2.35 15.37 -12.20
N LEU A 273 2.27 14.78 -13.40
CA LEU A 273 2.34 15.53 -14.67
C LEU A 273 1.20 16.55 -14.80
N SER A 274 -0.03 16.17 -14.44
CA SER A 274 -1.17 17.10 -14.46
C SER A 274 -0.96 18.28 -13.51
N ALA A 275 -0.40 18.03 -12.32
CA ALA A 275 -0.11 19.08 -11.35
C ALA A 275 0.97 20.06 -11.85
N ILE A 276 1.90 19.61 -12.69
CA ILE A 276 2.90 20.47 -13.35
C ILE A 276 2.24 21.28 -14.48
N GLY A 277 1.47 20.61 -15.35
CA GLY A 277 0.57 21.24 -16.31
C GLY A 277 1.23 22.01 -17.47
N ASP A 278 2.54 21.85 -17.68
CA ASP A 278 3.21 22.40 -18.86
C ASP A 278 2.98 21.54 -20.11
N ALA A 279 3.32 22.08 -21.29
CA ALA A 279 3.04 21.43 -22.58
C ALA A 279 3.68 20.03 -22.69
N GLU A 280 4.90 19.87 -22.20
CA GLU A 280 5.61 18.59 -22.18
C GLU A 280 4.91 17.56 -21.28
N SER A 281 4.46 18.00 -20.10
CA SER A 281 3.73 17.12 -19.17
C SER A 281 2.40 16.65 -19.77
N ILE A 282 1.69 17.53 -20.47
CA ILE A 282 0.46 17.21 -21.19
C ILE A 282 0.73 16.22 -22.33
N GLU A 283 1.83 16.38 -23.06
CA GLU A 283 2.22 15.44 -24.12
C GLU A 283 2.46 14.02 -23.58
N ILE A 284 3.17 13.89 -22.46
CA ILE A 284 3.42 12.59 -21.81
C ILE A 284 2.10 11.97 -21.31
N MET A 285 1.20 12.79 -20.74
CA MET A 285 -0.12 12.32 -20.33
C MET A 285 -0.95 11.83 -21.52
N ASN A 286 -0.92 12.54 -22.64
CA ASN A 286 -1.62 12.14 -23.87
C ASN A 286 -1.08 10.82 -24.43
N ARG A 287 0.25 10.63 -24.37
CA ARG A 287 0.88 9.34 -24.71
C ARG A 287 0.36 8.21 -23.83
N SER A 288 0.20 8.45 -22.52
CA SER A 288 -0.38 7.49 -21.58
C SER A 288 -1.87 7.22 -21.87
N LEU A 289 -2.65 8.26 -22.15
CA LEU A 289 -4.07 8.15 -22.51
C LEU A 289 -4.27 7.28 -23.76
N LEU A 290 -3.40 7.41 -24.76
CA LEU A 290 -3.46 6.65 -26.00
C LEU A 290 -2.96 5.20 -25.86
N ASN A 291 -2.01 4.95 -24.96
CA ASN A 291 -1.19 3.73 -24.99
C ASN A 291 -1.19 2.87 -23.71
N ASP A 292 -1.68 3.36 -22.56
CA ASP A 292 -1.60 2.59 -21.31
C ASP A 292 -2.41 1.28 -21.42
N PRO A 293 -1.85 0.11 -21.08
CA PRO A 293 -2.57 -1.16 -21.21
C PRO A 293 -3.74 -1.32 -20.21
N VAL A 294 -3.87 -0.43 -19.22
CA VAL A 294 -4.86 -0.51 -18.16
C VAL A 294 -5.88 0.62 -18.29
N ALA A 295 -7.14 0.22 -18.40
CA ALA A 295 -8.29 1.11 -18.60
C ALA A 295 -8.41 2.15 -17.49
N GLU A 296 -8.18 1.77 -16.23
CA GLU A 296 -8.28 2.63 -15.05
C GLU A 296 -7.28 3.80 -15.06
N VAL A 297 -6.13 3.66 -15.73
CA VAL A 297 -5.18 4.77 -15.91
C VAL A 297 -5.74 5.77 -16.92
N ARG A 298 -6.23 5.27 -18.06
CA ARG A 298 -6.82 6.09 -19.13
C ARG A 298 -8.10 6.80 -18.66
N GLU A 299 -8.95 6.10 -17.94
CA GLU A 299 -10.19 6.62 -17.35
C GLU A 299 -9.87 7.75 -16.37
N TRP A 300 -8.86 7.56 -15.50
CA TRP A 300 -8.45 8.61 -14.59
C TRP A 300 -7.97 9.87 -15.33
N ILE A 301 -7.19 9.73 -16.41
CA ILE A 301 -6.77 10.89 -17.23
C ILE A 301 -7.98 11.56 -17.87
N LEU A 302 -8.87 10.79 -18.51
CA LEU A 302 -10.03 11.32 -19.24
C LEU A 302 -11.07 11.98 -18.32
N VAL A 303 -11.49 11.27 -17.28
CA VAL A 303 -12.58 11.70 -16.39
C VAL A 303 -12.04 12.66 -15.35
N VAL A 304 -11.05 12.25 -14.55
CA VAL A 304 -10.65 13.04 -13.38
C VAL A 304 -9.86 14.28 -13.78
N GLU A 305 -9.01 14.19 -14.80
CA GLU A 305 -8.17 15.34 -15.17
C GLU A 305 -8.79 16.25 -16.22
N TRP A 306 -9.47 15.71 -17.23
CA TRP A 306 -10.03 16.53 -18.31
C TRP A 306 -11.51 16.84 -18.11
N LEU A 307 -12.35 15.87 -17.74
CA LEU A 307 -13.81 16.08 -17.56
C LEU A 307 -14.11 16.87 -16.28
N ASP A 308 -13.72 16.34 -15.13
CA ASP A 308 -14.10 16.88 -13.81
C ASP A 308 -13.53 18.27 -13.58
N ARG A 309 -12.33 18.54 -14.12
CA ARG A 309 -11.69 19.87 -14.05
C ARG A 309 -12.19 20.84 -15.12
N LYS A 310 -13.10 20.41 -16.01
CA LYS A 310 -13.68 21.21 -17.08
C LYS A 310 -12.62 21.90 -17.96
N ARG A 311 -11.59 21.15 -18.35
CA ARG A 311 -10.47 21.68 -19.16
C ARG A 311 -10.57 21.20 -20.59
N VAL A 312 -10.65 22.14 -21.53
CA VAL A 312 -10.46 21.85 -22.96
C VAL A 312 -9.05 22.24 -23.36
N HIS A 313 -8.23 21.26 -23.75
CA HIS A 313 -6.88 21.49 -24.24
C HIS A 313 -6.76 20.93 -25.67
N PRO A 314 -6.31 21.72 -26.67
CA PRO A 314 -6.26 21.26 -28.07
C PRO A 314 -5.51 19.94 -28.28
N ALA A 315 -4.35 19.78 -27.65
CA ALA A 315 -3.57 18.53 -27.75
C ALA A 315 -4.30 17.29 -27.20
N VAL A 316 -5.21 17.48 -26.24
CA VAL A 316 -6.04 16.38 -25.71
C VAL A 316 -7.08 15.98 -26.75
N ILE A 317 -7.72 16.95 -27.40
CA ILE A 317 -8.73 16.69 -28.44
C ILE A 317 -8.14 15.90 -29.61
N ASP A 318 -6.91 16.22 -30.03
CA ASP A 318 -6.21 15.43 -31.05
C ASP A 318 -6.04 13.97 -30.60
N THR A 319 -5.69 13.75 -29.33
CA THR A 319 -5.55 12.41 -28.74
C THR A 319 -6.90 11.69 -28.66
N LEU A 320 -7.98 12.38 -28.29
CA LEU A 320 -9.33 11.81 -28.21
C LEU A 320 -9.86 11.43 -29.59
N LEU A 321 -9.59 12.23 -30.62
CA LEU A 321 -9.92 11.88 -32.00
C LEU A 321 -9.19 10.60 -32.43
N LEU A 322 -7.90 10.46 -32.11
CA LEU A 322 -7.16 9.22 -32.38
C LEU A 322 -7.77 8.01 -31.67
N ILE A 323 -8.22 8.16 -30.42
CA ILE A 323 -8.87 7.08 -29.67
C ILE A 323 -10.21 6.72 -30.30
N ALA A 324 -11.02 7.71 -30.68
CA ALA A 324 -12.31 7.51 -31.35
C ALA A 324 -12.16 6.80 -32.71
N GLU A 325 -11.09 7.12 -33.45
CA GLU A 325 -10.73 6.44 -34.70
C GLU A 325 -10.10 5.04 -34.48
N GLY A 326 -10.04 4.54 -33.24
CA GLY A 326 -9.49 3.22 -32.90
C GLY A 326 -7.96 3.12 -33.01
N LYS A 327 -7.23 4.25 -33.01
CA LYS A 327 -5.77 4.31 -33.20
C LYS A 327 -4.94 4.22 -31.92
N GLY A 328 -5.59 3.98 -30.77
CA GLY A 328 -4.90 3.69 -29.51
C GLY A 328 -4.43 2.24 -29.39
N LYS A 329 -3.55 1.94 -28.43
CA LYS A 329 -3.25 0.53 -28.10
C LYS A 329 -4.46 -0.11 -27.38
N PRO A 330 -4.65 -1.44 -27.47
CA PRO A 330 -5.64 -2.14 -26.66
C PRO A 330 -5.43 -1.94 -25.16
N CYS A 331 -6.50 -1.93 -24.39
CA CYS A 331 -6.45 -1.86 -22.93
C CYS A 331 -7.47 -2.81 -22.28
N ARG A 332 -7.29 -3.08 -20.98
CA ARG A 332 -8.19 -3.94 -20.20
C ARG A 332 -8.44 -3.36 -18.81
N HIS A 333 -9.60 -3.67 -18.24
CA HIS A 333 -9.87 -3.42 -16.83
C HIS A 333 -9.13 -4.43 -15.96
N VAL A 334 -8.62 -3.95 -14.82
CA VAL A 334 -8.03 -4.78 -13.76
C VAL A 334 -8.91 -4.84 -12.54
N LEU A 335 -9.78 -3.83 -12.33
CA LEU A 335 -10.80 -3.88 -11.31
C LEU A 335 -12.04 -4.60 -11.86
N PRO A 336 -12.79 -5.31 -11.01
CA PRO A 336 -14.10 -5.84 -11.37
C PRO A 336 -15.09 -4.67 -11.54
N THR A 337 -15.01 -3.97 -12.67
CA THR A 337 -15.94 -2.93 -13.07
C THR A 337 -17.16 -3.54 -13.78
N CYS A 338 -18.27 -2.81 -13.80
CA CYS A 338 -19.49 -3.21 -14.50
C CYS A 338 -19.38 -3.13 -16.03
N PHE A 339 -18.31 -2.54 -16.57
CA PHE A 339 -18.06 -2.39 -17.99
C PHE A 339 -16.93 -3.33 -18.43
N LYS A 340 -17.25 -4.36 -19.21
CA LYS A 340 -16.23 -5.22 -19.82
C LYS A 340 -15.77 -4.59 -21.13
N ILE A 341 -14.54 -4.09 -21.15
CA ILE A 341 -13.84 -3.84 -22.42
C ILE A 341 -13.39 -5.20 -22.96
N PRO A 342 -13.72 -5.56 -24.21
CA PRO A 342 -13.19 -6.77 -24.84
C PRO A 342 -11.65 -6.78 -24.80
N GLU A 343 -11.00 -7.94 -24.77
CA GLU A 343 -9.53 -8.04 -24.65
C GLU A 343 -8.75 -7.33 -25.79
N GLN A 344 -9.42 -7.01 -26.90
CA GLN A 344 -8.87 -6.27 -28.03
C GLN A 344 -9.44 -4.84 -28.16
N GLY A 345 -10.25 -4.40 -27.21
CA GLY A 345 -10.83 -3.07 -27.19
C GLY A 345 -9.78 -2.01 -26.88
N THR A 346 -9.86 -0.89 -27.59
CA THR A 346 -8.98 0.28 -27.40
C THR A 346 -9.65 1.39 -26.60
N GLU A 347 -10.94 1.23 -26.28
CA GLU A 347 -11.84 2.35 -26.07
C GLU A 347 -12.64 2.28 -24.75
N LEU A 348 -12.82 3.46 -24.15
CA LEU A 348 -13.62 3.74 -22.97
C LEU A 348 -14.94 4.42 -23.37
N ARG A 349 -15.72 3.77 -24.24
CA ARG A 349 -16.89 4.36 -24.94
C ARG A 349 -17.74 5.33 -24.12
N PRO A 350 -18.27 4.94 -22.95
CA PRO A 350 -19.15 5.83 -22.19
C PRO A 350 -18.44 7.13 -21.78
N PHE A 351 -17.22 7.01 -21.23
CA PHE A 351 -16.46 8.17 -20.74
C PHE A 351 -15.99 9.09 -21.87
N LEU A 352 -15.66 8.52 -23.02
CA LEU A 352 -15.24 9.29 -24.19
C LEU A 352 -16.42 10.06 -24.81
N TYR A 353 -17.59 9.43 -24.90
CA TYR A 353 -18.82 10.10 -25.31
C TYR A 353 -19.18 11.26 -24.36
N ASP A 354 -19.20 11.00 -23.05
CA ASP A 354 -19.54 12.02 -22.03
C ASP A 354 -18.61 13.23 -22.12
N TRP A 355 -17.30 12.99 -22.32
CA TRP A 355 -16.34 14.09 -22.47
C TRP A 355 -16.55 14.88 -23.76
N LEU A 356 -16.69 14.19 -24.89
CA LEU A 356 -16.86 14.85 -26.20
C LEU A 356 -18.17 15.63 -26.28
N ASP A 357 -19.25 15.12 -25.68
CA ASP A 357 -20.54 15.81 -25.57
C ASP A 357 -20.41 17.09 -24.74
N TRP A 358 -19.81 17.00 -23.55
CA TRP A 358 -19.52 18.16 -22.71
C TRP A 358 -18.64 19.19 -23.42
N ALA A 359 -17.60 18.74 -24.12
CA ALA A 359 -16.66 19.61 -24.82
C ALA A 359 -17.34 20.33 -25.99
N ARG A 360 -18.23 19.67 -26.73
CA ARG A 360 -19.00 20.25 -27.85
C ARG A 360 -19.81 21.48 -27.43
N ASP A 361 -20.34 21.47 -26.21
CA ASP A 361 -21.18 22.53 -25.68
C ASP A 361 -20.41 23.77 -25.17
N GLN A 362 -19.08 23.78 -25.27
CA GLN A 362 -18.27 24.90 -24.77
C GLN A 362 -18.34 26.13 -25.72
N PRO A 363 -18.70 27.33 -25.22
CA PRO A 363 -19.06 28.47 -26.06
C PRO A 363 -17.90 29.08 -26.86
N ASN A 364 -16.65 28.90 -26.40
CA ASN A 364 -15.46 29.60 -26.92
C ASN A 364 -14.46 28.70 -27.66
N LEU A 365 -14.90 27.58 -28.22
CA LEU A 365 -14.03 26.71 -29.00
C LEU A 365 -13.67 27.30 -30.37
N ALA A 366 -12.39 27.24 -30.72
CA ALA A 366 -11.92 27.49 -32.08
C ALA A 366 -12.61 26.54 -33.08
N GLN A 367 -12.85 27.02 -34.31
CA GLN A 367 -13.59 26.27 -35.33
C GLN A 367 -12.94 24.91 -35.65
N GLU A 368 -11.61 24.88 -35.77
CA GLU A 368 -10.86 23.64 -36.00
C GLU A 368 -11.09 22.62 -34.87
N THR A 369 -11.07 23.09 -33.61
CA THR A 369 -11.34 22.26 -32.44
C THR A 369 -12.76 21.68 -32.48
N ARG A 370 -13.77 22.48 -32.84
CA ARG A 370 -15.15 22.00 -32.98
C ARG A 370 -15.26 20.90 -34.03
N GLN A 371 -14.62 21.09 -35.19
CA GLN A 371 -14.60 20.08 -36.26
C GLN A 371 -13.94 18.78 -35.81
N LYS A 372 -12.87 18.84 -35.03
CA LYS A 372 -12.22 17.64 -34.47
C LYS A 372 -13.12 16.91 -33.48
N ILE A 373 -13.84 17.64 -32.62
CA ILE A 373 -14.81 17.04 -31.69
C ILE A 373 -15.96 16.38 -32.46
N GLU A 374 -16.53 17.05 -33.45
CA GLU A 374 -17.61 16.49 -34.29
C GLU A 374 -17.16 15.21 -35.01
N ARG A 375 -15.95 15.21 -35.57
CA ARG A 375 -15.36 14.02 -36.19
C ARG A 375 -15.14 12.88 -35.20
N ALA A 376 -14.68 13.20 -33.99
CA ALA A 376 -14.49 12.19 -32.94
C ALA A 376 -15.84 11.56 -32.58
N VAL A 377 -16.89 12.36 -32.36
CA VAL A 377 -18.25 11.88 -32.08
C VAL A 377 -18.79 11.00 -33.21
N GLN A 378 -18.53 11.33 -34.48
CA GLN A 378 -18.95 10.51 -35.63
C GLN A 378 -18.21 9.17 -35.74
N ALA A 379 -16.99 9.08 -35.19
CA ALA A 379 -16.19 7.86 -35.23
C ALA A 379 -16.60 6.82 -34.17
N LEU A 380 -17.34 7.24 -33.13
CA LEU A 380 -17.78 6.40 -32.01
C LEU A 380 -19.12 5.73 -32.26
#